data_AF-A0A435S869-F1
#
_entry.id   AF-A0A435S869-F1
#
_cell.length_a   1.000
_cell.length_b   1.000
_cell.length_c   1.000
_cell.angle_alpha   90.00
_cell.angle_beta   90.00
_cell.angle_gamma   90.00
#
_symmetry.space_group_name_H-M   'P 1'
#
loop_
_entity.id
_entity.type
_entity.pdbx_description
1 polymer ?
#
loop_
_entity_poly.entity_id
_entity_poly.type
_entity_poly.pdbx_seq_one_letter_code
_entity_poly.pdbx_strand_id
1 'polypeptide(L)'
;ACVVALVGSLPHSQWINPSIVAAKVADVFEVDSYQITAPVTVDNSSLRDLLWAQPTLQDVRQRAAAADIALLTVGDMSPDATIFRHGIVPSSLIAPLKAKGAVANMLCYFVDANGRLVDHEVNGRVMAIDLD
;
A
#
# COMPACT_ATOMS: atom_id res chain seq x y z
N ALA A 1 -18.35 9.18 10.93
CA ALA A 1 -17.77 8.28 9.91
C ALA A 1 -16.61 9.01 9.25
N CYS A 2 -15.61 8.29 8.75
CA CYS A 2 -14.49 8.86 8.02
C CYS A 2 -13.94 7.84 7.03
N VAL A 3 -13.13 8.29 6.08
CA VAL A 3 -12.39 7.43 5.15
C VAL A 3 -10.91 7.53 5.49
N VAL A 4 -10.24 6.40 5.63
CA VAL A 4 -8.81 6.34 5.96
C VAL A 4 -8.08 5.63 4.82
N ALA A 5 -7.02 6.26 4.30
CA ALA A 5 -6.15 5.61 3.32
C ALA A 5 -5.40 4.44 3.97
N LEU A 6 -5.31 3.32 3.24
CA LEU A 6 -4.68 2.08 3.73
C LEU A 6 -3.25 1.89 3.22
N VAL A 7 -2.82 2.71 2.27
CA VAL A 7 -1.47 2.74 1.70
C VAL A 7 -1.03 4.18 1.50
N GLY A 8 0.28 4.41 1.51
CA GLY A 8 0.90 5.69 1.19
C GLY A 8 0.55 6.20 -0.21
N SER A 9 1.15 7.33 -0.57
CA SER A 9 0.83 8.06 -1.80
C SER A 9 1.98 8.06 -2.80
N LEU A 10 1.65 8.22 -4.08
CA LEU A 10 2.66 8.35 -5.14
C LEU A 10 3.10 9.81 -5.29
N PRO A 11 4.41 10.09 -5.49
CA PRO A 11 4.89 11.47 -5.67
C PRO A 11 4.37 12.14 -6.95
N HIS A 12 4.14 11.35 -8.01
CA HIS A 12 3.68 11.87 -9.30
C HIS A 12 2.19 11.56 -9.51
N SER A 13 1.36 12.61 -9.47
CA SER A 13 -0.10 12.52 -9.55
C SER A 13 -0.63 12.54 -10.98
N GLN A 14 -0.39 11.47 -11.76
CA GLN A 14 -1.01 11.39 -13.09
C GLN A 14 -1.94 10.19 -13.33
N TRP A 15 -1.81 9.07 -12.62
CA TRP A 15 -2.46 7.82 -13.08
C TRP A 15 -2.95 6.88 -11.97
N ILE A 16 -3.77 7.37 -11.03
CA ILE A 16 -4.36 6.62 -9.88
C ILE A 16 -3.45 6.67 -8.65
N ASN A 17 -3.66 7.65 -7.78
CA ASN A 17 -3.00 7.77 -6.49
C ASN A 17 -3.99 7.33 -5.39
N PRO A 18 -3.62 6.38 -4.50
CA PRO A 18 -4.50 5.92 -3.42
C PRO A 18 -5.07 7.05 -2.57
N SER A 19 -4.29 8.11 -2.33
CA SER A 19 -4.74 9.27 -1.55
C SER A 19 -5.89 10.03 -2.22
N ILE A 20 -5.86 10.15 -3.55
CA ILE A 20 -6.93 10.78 -4.33
C ILE A 20 -8.19 9.94 -4.28
N VAL A 21 -8.06 8.61 -4.31
CA VAL A 21 -9.22 7.71 -4.20
C VAL A 21 -9.88 7.87 -2.83
N ALA A 22 -9.11 7.83 -1.75
CA ALA A 22 -9.63 8.01 -0.39
C ALA A 22 -10.29 9.39 -0.19
N ALA A 23 -9.68 10.46 -0.72
CA ALA A 23 -10.27 11.80 -0.67
C ALA A 23 -11.59 11.89 -1.46
N LYS A 24 -11.65 11.34 -2.67
CA LYS A 24 -12.88 11.34 -3.48
C LYS A 24 -14.01 10.54 -2.84
N VAL A 25 -13.71 9.41 -2.21
CA VAL A 25 -14.72 8.63 -1.49
C VAL A 25 -15.24 9.44 -0.30
N ALA A 26 -14.35 10.07 0.46
CA ALA A 26 -14.74 10.96 1.55
C ALA A 26 -15.63 12.13 1.08
N ASP A 27 -15.28 12.77 -0.04
CA ASP A 27 -16.06 13.87 -0.62
C ASP A 27 -17.47 13.42 -1.00
N VAL A 28 -17.62 12.23 -1.61
CA VAL A 28 -18.94 11.69 -2.01
C VAL A 28 -19.85 11.43 -0.81
N PHE A 29 -19.28 11.07 0.33
CA PHE A 29 -20.03 10.82 1.57
C PHE A 29 -20.07 12.03 2.52
N GLU A 30 -19.44 13.15 2.16
CA GLU A 30 -19.31 14.35 2.99
C GLU A 30 -18.72 14.06 4.39
N VAL A 31 -17.67 13.23 4.45
CA VAL A 31 -16.98 12.83 5.69
C VAL A 31 -15.49 13.19 5.66
N ASP A 32 -14.84 13.15 6.82
CA ASP A 32 -13.40 13.40 6.91
C ASP A 32 -12.55 12.34 6.18
N SER A 33 -11.43 12.78 5.62
CA SER A 33 -10.43 11.92 4.97
C SER A 33 -9.09 11.96 5.72
N TYR A 34 -8.58 10.79 6.10
CA TYR A 34 -7.26 10.63 6.73
C TYR A 34 -6.31 9.92 5.78
N GLN A 35 -5.04 10.37 5.76
CA GLN A 35 -4.07 9.96 4.76
C GLN A 35 -2.79 9.44 5.42
N ILE A 36 -2.22 8.37 4.88
CA ILE A 36 -0.84 7.97 5.19
C ILE A 36 0.07 8.91 4.39
N THR A 37 0.53 9.99 5.03
CA THR A 37 1.35 11.04 4.40
C THR A 37 2.81 10.61 4.22
N ALA A 38 3.02 9.50 3.52
CA ALA A 38 4.32 8.93 3.18
C ALA A 38 4.29 8.37 1.74
N PRO A 39 5.46 8.16 1.10
CA PRO A 39 5.54 7.43 -0.17
C PRO A 39 4.98 6.01 -0.03
N VAL A 40 4.36 5.46 -1.08
CA VAL A 40 3.91 4.04 -1.10
C VAL A 40 5.04 3.07 -0.72
N THR A 41 6.23 3.30 -1.24
CA THR A 41 7.44 2.54 -0.94
C THR A 41 8.57 3.47 -0.55
N VAL A 42 9.38 3.06 0.43
CA VAL A 42 10.61 3.76 0.82
C VAL A 42 11.85 2.94 0.45
N ASP A 43 13.03 3.54 0.55
CA ASP A 43 14.27 2.89 0.09
C ASP A 43 14.67 1.67 0.93
N ASN A 44 14.35 1.67 2.22
CA ASN A 44 14.70 0.60 3.15
C ASN A 44 13.71 0.49 4.32
N SER A 45 13.73 -0.67 4.99
CA SER A 45 12.82 -0.95 6.10
C SER A 45 13.06 -0.07 7.33
N SER A 46 14.31 0.30 7.62
CA SER A 46 14.61 1.18 8.75
C SER A 46 13.94 2.55 8.61
N LEU A 47 13.91 3.13 7.40
CA LEU A 47 13.17 4.37 7.15
C LEU A 47 11.66 4.16 7.28
N ARG A 48 11.13 3.03 6.80
CA ARG A 48 9.70 2.67 6.96
C ARG A 48 9.31 2.70 8.45
N ASP A 49 10.12 2.05 9.27
CA ASP A 49 9.88 1.92 10.71
C ASP A 49 10.00 3.28 11.42
N LEU A 50 10.96 4.12 11.02
CA LEU A 50 11.08 5.50 11.53
C LEU A 50 9.87 6.38 11.16
N LEU A 51 9.34 6.23 9.95
CA LEU A 51 8.12 6.94 9.56
C LEU A 51 6.92 6.46 10.40
N TRP A 52 6.77 5.15 10.56
CA TRP A 52 5.72 4.60 11.42
C TRP A 52 5.87 4.96 12.91
N ALA A 53 7.06 5.35 13.37
CA ALA A 53 7.26 5.85 14.72
C ALA A 53 6.68 7.27 14.93
N GLN A 54 6.34 7.99 13.87
CA GLN A 54 5.80 9.34 13.98
C GLN A 54 4.37 9.32 14.56
N PRO A 55 4.07 10.10 15.62
CA PRO A 55 2.76 10.06 16.27
C PRO A 55 1.57 10.28 15.34
N THR A 56 1.72 11.16 14.34
CA THR A 56 0.67 11.44 13.35
C THR A 56 0.37 10.23 12.46
N LEU A 57 1.40 9.49 12.05
CA LEU A 57 1.22 8.26 11.27
C LEU A 57 0.72 7.10 12.14
N GLN A 58 1.07 7.06 13.43
CA GLN A 58 0.50 6.10 14.37
C GLN A 58 -1.00 6.31 14.58
N ASP A 59 -1.47 7.55 14.74
CA ASP A 59 -2.90 7.87 14.85
C ASP A 59 -3.66 7.41 13.58
N VAL A 60 -3.14 7.72 12.39
CA VAL A 60 -3.73 7.26 11.13
C VAL A 60 -3.76 5.73 11.03
N ARG A 61 -2.67 5.05 11.42
CA ARG A 61 -2.60 3.58 11.43
C ARG A 61 -3.62 2.96 12.37
N GLN A 62 -3.79 3.53 13.57
CA GLN A 62 -4.79 3.06 14.54
C GLN A 62 -6.21 3.27 14.03
N ARG A 63 -6.51 4.41 13.40
CA ARG A 63 -7.81 4.65 12.75
C ARG A 63 -8.09 3.64 11.64
N ALA A 64 -7.09 3.38 10.79
CA ALA A 64 -7.22 2.43 9.70
C ALA A 64 -7.46 1.00 10.22
N ALA A 65 -6.76 0.59 11.29
CA ALA A 65 -6.94 -0.71 11.92
C ALA A 65 -8.31 -0.88 12.60
N ALA A 66 -8.93 0.22 13.02
CA ALA A 66 -10.28 0.24 13.62
C ALA A 66 -11.41 0.40 12.59
N ALA A 67 -11.12 0.33 11.28
CA ALA A 67 -12.12 0.52 10.24
C ALA A 67 -13.17 -0.60 10.23
N ASP A 68 -14.45 -0.23 10.13
CA ASP A 68 -15.56 -1.18 10.03
C ASP A 68 -15.60 -1.90 8.67
N ILE A 69 -15.09 -1.24 7.62
CA ILE A 69 -15.09 -1.74 6.23
C ILE A 69 -13.76 -1.37 5.57
N ALA A 70 -13.13 -2.33 4.91
CA ALA A 70 -11.94 -2.12 4.06
C ALA A 70 -12.29 -2.35 2.58
N LEU A 71 -12.05 -1.35 1.73
CA LEU A 71 -12.15 -1.48 0.28
C LEU A 71 -10.76 -1.75 -0.30
N LEU A 72 -10.55 -2.96 -0.80
CA LEU A 72 -9.25 -3.44 -1.31
C LEU A 72 -9.37 -3.97 -2.74
N THR A 73 -8.25 -4.01 -3.44
CA THR A 73 -8.12 -4.68 -4.73
C THR A 73 -6.96 -5.67 -4.71
N VAL A 74 -7.03 -6.65 -5.60
CA VAL A 74 -5.97 -7.63 -5.81
C VAL A 74 -5.38 -7.38 -7.20
N GLY A 75 -4.09 -7.07 -7.24
CA GLY A 75 -3.33 -6.96 -8.49
C GLY A 75 -2.67 -8.30 -8.82
N ASP A 76 -2.56 -8.58 -10.11
CA ASP A 76 -1.83 -9.75 -10.60
C ASP A 76 -0.31 -9.53 -10.61
N MET A 77 0.41 -10.53 -11.09
CA MET A 77 1.88 -10.54 -11.22
C MET A 77 2.34 -10.47 -12.69
N SER A 78 1.51 -9.93 -13.59
CA SER A 78 1.90 -9.70 -14.98
C SER A 78 2.73 -8.41 -15.11
N PRO A 79 3.57 -8.27 -16.14
CA PRO A 79 4.27 -7.00 -16.41
C PRO A 79 3.32 -5.81 -16.65
N ASP A 80 2.09 -6.07 -17.05
CA ASP A 80 1.06 -5.06 -17.31
C ASP A 80 0.34 -4.59 -16.04
N ALA A 81 0.55 -5.28 -14.90
CA ALA A 81 -0.01 -4.88 -13.63
C ALA A 81 0.42 -3.45 -13.27
N THR A 82 -0.51 -2.65 -12.74
CA THR A 82 -0.28 -1.23 -12.41
C THR A 82 0.99 -0.99 -11.60
N ILE A 83 1.29 -1.87 -10.63
CA ILE A 83 2.45 -1.75 -9.75
C ILE A 83 3.78 -1.80 -10.51
N PHE A 84 3.87 -2.60 -11.59
CA PHE A 84 5.07 -2.72 -12.42
C PHE A 84 5.05 -1.75 -13.59
N ARG A 85 3.92 -1.64 -14.29
CA ARG A 85 3.74 -0.75 -15.44
C ARG A 85 4.07 0.72 -15.13
N HIS A 86 3.71 1.17 -13.92
CA HIS A 86 3.96 2.54 -13.47
C HIS A 86 5.23 2.67 -12.61
N GLY A 87 6.02 1.62 -12.46
CA GLY A 87 7.31 1.67 -11.77
C GLY A 87 7.21 1.92 -10.27
N ILE A 88 6.07 1.62 -9.63
CA ILE A 88 5.97 1.62 -8.15
C ILE A 88 6.93 0.58 -7.58
N VAL A 89 7.00 -0.58 -8.25
CA VAL A 89 8.00 -1.62 -8.03
C VAL A 89 8.65 -1.93 -9.38
N PRO A 90 9.98 -2.06 -9.49
CA PRO A 90 10.64 -2.34 -10.75
C PRO A 90 10.24 -3.72 -11.30
N SER A 91 10.00 -3.80 -12.62
CA SER A 91 9.62 -5.05 -13.29
C SER A 91 10.68 -6.15 -13.20
N SER A 92 11.93 -5.80 -12.91
CA SER A 92 13.01 -6.76 -12.61
C SER A 92 12.72 -7.64 -11.39
N LEU A 93 11.84 -7.18 -10.48
CA LEU A 93 11.44 -7.96 -9.30
C LEU A 93 10.35 -9.00 -9.56
N ILE A 94 9.71 -9.00 -10.74
CA ILE A 94 8.65 -9.98 -11.07
C ILE A 94 9.18 -11.41 -10.94
N ALA A 95 10.33 -11.72 -11.56
CA ALA A 95 10.89 -13.08 -11.53
C ALA A 95 11.37 -13.49 -10.12
N PRO A 96 12.14 -12.67 -9.37
CA PRO A 96 12.49 -12.95 -7.97
C PRO A 96 11.28 -13.18 -7.05
N LEU A 97 10.23 -12.37 -7.19
CA LEU A 97 9.02 -12.50 -6.37
C LEU A 97 8.25 -13.78 -6.71
N LYS A 98 8.07 -14.08 -8.00
CA LYS A 98 7.46 -15.35 -8.45
C LYS A 98 8.25 -16.57 -7.98
N ALA A 99 9.58 -16.50 -8.02
CA ALA A 99 10.45 -17.59 -7.52
C ALA A 99 10.27 -17.85 -6.02
N LYS A 100 9.86 -16.84 -5.24
CA LYS A 100 9.50 -16.96 -3.83
C LYS A 100 8.00 -17.24 -3.59
N GLY A 101 7.24 -17.50 -4.65
CA GLY A 101 5.83 -17.92 -4.55
C GLY A 101 4.81 -16.79 -4.63
N ALA A 102 5.20 -15.56 -4.99
CA ALA A 102 4.25 -14.47 -5.16
C ALA A 102 3.26 -14.77 -6.29
N VAL A 103 1.97 -14.70 -5.99
CA VAL A 103 0.89 -14.89 -6.97
C VAL A 103 0.08 -13.61 -7.22
N ALA A 104 0.11 -12.68 -6.28
CA ALA A 104 -0.64 -11.44 -6.34
C ALA A 104 0.04 -10.32 -5.55
N ASN A 105 -0.47 -9.09 -5.70
CA ASN A 105 -0.17 -7.98 -4.80
C ASN A 105 -1.44 -7.32 -4.25
N MET A 106 -1.40 -6.91 -2.99
CA MET A 106 -2.49 -6.22 -2.27
C MET A 106 -1.89 -5.16 -1.37
N LEU A 107 -2.42 -3.93 -1.38
CA LEU A 107 -1.83 -2.78 -0.66
C LEU A 107 -0.34 -2.55 -1.01
N CYS A 108 0.08 -2.97 -2.20
CA CYS A 108 1.47 -3.01 -2.66
C CYS A 108 2.38 -4.03 -1.94
N TYR A 109 1.85 -4.87 -1.05
CA TYR A 109 2.52 -6.08 -0.59
C TYR A 109 2.37 -7.21 -1.61
N PHE A 110 3.39 -8.05 -1.72
CA PHE A 110 3.35 -9.29 -2.50
C PHE A 110 3.03 -10.47 -1.60
N VAL A 111 2.04 -11.26 -2.02
CA VAL A 111 1.48 -12.39 -1.24
C VAL A 111 1.55 -13.70 -2.02
N ASP A 112 1.66 -14.80 -1.28
CA ASP A 112 1.58 -16.16 -1.79
C ASP A 112 0.12 -16.63 -1.99
N ALA A 113 -0.05 -17.86 -2.48
CA ALA A 113 -1.38 -18.45 -2.70
C ALA A 113 -2.21 -18.68 -1.41
N ASN A 114 -1.58 -18.58 -0.23
CA ASN A 114 -2.22 -18.67 1.07
C ASN A 114 -2.53 -17.27 1.65
N GLY A 115 -2.26 -16.19 0.90
CA GLY A 115 -2.42 -14.82 1.37
C GLY A 115 -1.31 -14.34 2.30
N ARG A 116 -0.22 -15.09 2.46
CA ARG A 116 0.89 -14.71 3.34
C ARG A 116 1.88 -13.83 2.61
N LEU A 117 2.47 -12.87 3.31
CA LEU A 117 3.55 -12.06 2.77
C LEU A 117 4.70 -12.94 2.29
N VAL A 118 5.13 -12.71 1.04
CA VAL A 118 6.34 -13.33 0.51
C VAL A 118 7.55 -12.75 1.23
N ASP A 119 8.49 -13.64 1.60
CA ASP A 119 9.75 -13.26 2.24
C ASP A 119 10.69 -12.55 1.25
N HIS A 120 10.43 -11.28 0.97
CA HIS A 120 11.26 -10.45 0.10
C HIS A 120 11.35 -9.03 0.68
N GLU A 121 12.53 -8.44 0.61
CA GLU A 121 12.83 -7.12 1.21
C GLU A 121 11.90 -5.99 0.75
N VAL A 122 11.32 -6.11 -0.44
CA VAL A 122 10.36 -5.13 -0.99
C VAL A 122 9.13 -4.98 -0.08
N ASN A 123 8.64 -6.06 0.53
CA ASN A 123 7.51 -6.00 1.47
C ASN A 123 7.90 -5.23 2.74
N GLY A 124 9.17 -5.28 3.13
CA GLY A 124 9.73 -4.50 4.23
C GLY A 124 9.80 -2.99 3.98
N ARG A 125 9.49 -2.53 2.75
CA ARG A 125 9.62 -1.14 2.32
C ARG A 125 8.28 -0.45 2.05
N VAL A 126 7.18 -1.18 2.11
CA VAL A 126 5.83 -0.66 1.83
C VAL A 126 5.31 0.13 3.03
N MET A 127 4.78 1.32 2.79
CA MET A 127 4.03 2.12 3.77
C MET A 127 2.53 1.85 3.60
N ALA A 128 2.04 0.80 4.25
CA ALA A 128 0.62 0.45 4.29
C ALA A 128 0.26 -0.13 5.67
N ILE A 129 -1.04 -0.29 5.94
CA ILE A 129 -1.48 -1.09 7.10
C ILE A 129 -1.01 -2.55 6.95
N ASP A 130 -0.78 -3.22 8.07
CA ASP A 130 -0.40 -4.63 8.04
C ASP A 130 -1.56 -5.51 7.57
N LEU A 131 -1.24 -6.69 7.04
CA LEU A 131 -2.21 -7.70 6.62
C LEU A 131 -2.52 -8.74 7.71
N ASP A 132 -1.94 -8.58 8.91
CA ASP A 132 -2.06 -9.48 10.06
C ASP A 132 -3.03 -8.93 11.13
#